data_AF-A0A285X2A0-F1
#
_entry.id   AF-A0A285X2A0-F1
#
_cell.length_a   1.000
_cell.length_b   1.000
_cell.length_c   1.000
_cell.angle_alpha   90.00
_cell.angle_beta   90.00
_cell.angle_gamma   90.00
#
_symmetry.space_group_name_H-M   'P 1'
#
loop_
_entity.id
_entity.type
_entity.pdbx_description
1 polymer ?
#
loop_
_entity_poly.entity_id
_entity_poly.type
_entity_poly.pdbx_seq_one_letter_code
_entity_poly.pdbx_strand_id
1 'polypeptide(L)' 'MSAVFIPLQIGAPQIILIVIVVLLLFGGRKIPELMRGLGSGIKEFKDASKDDTPTTKTEEENKRL' A
#
# COMPACT_ATOMS: atom_id res chain seq x y z
N MET A 1 13.44 -28.81 23.25
CA MET A 1 13.96 -27.76 22.34
C MET A 1 13.05 -27.69 21.12
N SER A 2 11.79 -27.29 21.33
CA SER A 2 10.74 -27.40 20.28
C SER A 2 9.59 -26.36 20.41
N ALA A 3 9.64 -25.46 21.38
CA ALA A 3 8.53 -24.54 21.68
C ALA A 3 8.54 -23.24 20.85
N VAL A 4 9.66 -22.91 20.21
CA VAL A 4 9.79 -21.71 19.36
C VAL A 4 9.20 -21.92 17.96
N PHE A 5 8.97 -23.18 17.55
CA PHE A 5 8.43 -23.49 16.22
C PHE A 5 6.94 -23.12 16.09
N ILE A 6 6.16 -23.11 17.17
CA ILE A 6 4.70 -22.93 17.10
C ILE A 6 4.25 -21.47 16.96
N PRO A 7 4.78 -20.47 17.70
CA PRO A 7 4.33 -19.08 17.56
C PRO A 7 4.80 -18.42 16.25
N LEU A 8 5.97 -18.81 15.71
CA LEU A 8 6.42 -18.34 14.39
C LEU A 8 5.62 -18.98 13.24
N GLN A 9 4.91 -20.10 13.51
CA GLN A 9 4.08 -20.83 12.55
C GLN A 9 2.60 -20.40 12.55
N ILE A 10 2.13 -19.56 13.47
CA ILE A 10 0.70 -19.16 13.59
C ILE A 10 0.48 -17.70 13.14
N GLY A 11 1.38 -17.13 12.33
CA GLY A 11 1.17 -15.78 11.78
C GLY A 11 1.68 -15.64 10.37
N ALA A 12 3.00 -15.71 10.19
CA ALA A 12 3.63 -15.53 8.88
C ALA A 12 3.21 -16.59 7.83
N PRO A 13 3.17 -17.91 8.12
CA PRO A 13 2.83 -18.89 7.09
C PRO A 13 1.33 -18.95 6.77
N GLN A 14 0.44 -18.54 7.67
CA GLN A 14 -1.00 -18.44 7.33
C GLN A 14 -1.24 -17.32 6.34
N ILE A 15 -0.59 -16.17 6.54
CA ILE A 15 -0.64 -15.04 5.61
C ILE A 15 -0.04 -15.44 4.25
N ILE A 16 1.11 -16.14 4.24
CA ILE A 16 1.73 -16.60 2.99
C ILE A 16 0.79 -17.54 2.21
N LEU A 17 0.08 -18.43 2.91
CA LEU A 17 -0.84 -19.38 2.30
C LEU A 17 -2.05 -18.66 1.68
N ILE A 18 -2.61 -17.66 2.37
CA ILE A 18 -3.70 -16.83 1.83
C ILE A 18 -3.22 -16.07 0.58
N VAL A 19 -2.03 -15.46 0.64
CA VAL A 19 -1.44 -14.73 -0.49
C VAL A 19 -1.25 -15.65 -1.70
N ILE A 20 -0.77 -16.89 -1.49
CA ILE A 20 -0.62 -17.89 -2.56
C ILE A 20 -1.98 -18.24 -3.18
N VAL A 21 -3.00 -18.51 -2.37
CA VAL A 21 -4.35 -18.83 -2.90
C VAL A 21 -4.91 -17.67 -3.71
N VAL A 22 -4.79 -16.44 -3.21
CA VAL A 22 -5.22 -15.23 -3.93
C VAL A 22 -4.43 -15.06 -5.23
N LEU A 23 -3.11 -15.29 -5.22
CA LEU A 23 -2.26 -15.25 -6.41
C LEU A 23 -2.63 -16.32 -7.44
N LEU A 24 -3.06 -17.52 -7.02
CA LEU A 24 -3.52 -18.56 -7.95
C LEU A 24 -4.87 -18.22 -8.57
N LEU A 25 -5.81 -17.65 -7.80
CA LEU A 25 -7.13 -17.27 -8.29
C LEU A 25 -7.11 -16.04 -9.19
N PHE A 26 -6.36 -15.01 -8.79
CA PHE A 26 -6.32 -13.72 -9.50
C PHE A 26 -5.14 -13.61 -10.45
N GLY A 27 -4.09 -14.41 -10.28
CA GLY A 27 -2.83 -14.30 -11.02
C GLY A 27 -1.92 -13.20 -10.48
N GLY A 28 -0.60 -13.41 -10.59
CA GLY A 28 0.42 -12.45 -10.13
C GLY A 28 0.39 -11.08 -10.82
N ARG A 29 -0.32 -10.94 -11.94
CA ARG A 29 -0.42 -9.68 -12.69
C ARG A 29 -1.60 -8.80 -12.27
N LYS A 30 -2.67 -9.37 -11.71
CA LYS A 30 -3.87 -8.59 -11.35
C LYS A 30 -3.69 -7.77 -10.08
N ILE A 31 -2.97 -8.28 -9.09
CA ILE A 31 -2.65 -7.54 -7.86
C ILE A 31 -1.94 -6.20 -8.16
N PRO A 32 -0.82 -6.16 -8.91
CA PRO A 32 -0.14 -4.91 -9.22
C PRO A 32 -0.94 -4.00 -10.15
N GLU A 33 -1.74 -4.56 -11.06
CA GLU A 33 -2.64 -3.79 -11.94
C GLU A 33 -3.74 -3.07 -11.13
N LEU A 34 -4.37 -3.77 -10.19
CA LEU A 34 -5.36 -3.20 -9.27
C LEU A 34 -4.73 -2.16 -8.34
N MET A 35 -3.53 -2.42 -7.81
CA MET A 35 -2.81 -1.45 -6.97
C MET A 35 -2.43 -0.18 -7.75
N ARG A 36 -2.03 -0.30 -9.02
CA ARG A 36 -1.75 0.87 -9.88
C ARG A 36 -3.02 1.67 -10.16
N GLY A 37 -4.13 1.01 -10.49
CA GLY A 37 -5.43 1.66 -10.69
C GLY A 37 -5.93 2.37 -9.44
N LEU A 38 -5.91 1.69 -8.29
CA LEU A 38 -6.32 2.26 -7.00
C LEU A 38 -5.40 3.41 -6.57
N GLY A 39 -4.09 3.26 -6.75
CA GLY A 39 -3.09 4.28 -6.43
C GLY A 39 -3.25 5.55 -7.25
N SER A 40 -3.51 5.42 -8.56
CA SER A 40 -3.83 6.56 -9.42
C SER A 40 -5.13 7.25 -8.98
N GLY A 41 -6.19 6.49 -8.70
CA GLY A 41 -7.46 7.04 -8.23
C GLY A 41 -7.34 7.77 -6.88
N ILE A 42 -6.60 7.22 -5.92
CA ILE A 42 -6.32 7.89 -4.64
C ILE A 42 -5.49 9.17 -4.84
N LYS A 43 -4.53 9.14 -5.78
CA LYS A 43 -3.72 10.32 -6.11
C LYS A 43 -4.59 11.44 -6.69
N GLU A 44 -5.41 11.13 -7.70
CA GLU A 44 -6.34 12.09 -8.31
C GLU A 44 -7.36 12.60 -7.30
N PHE A 45 -7.90 11.73 -6.44
CA PHE A 45 -8.80 12.12 -5.36
C PHE A 45 -8.14 13.10 -4.38
N LYS A 46 -6.89 12.84 -4.00
CA LYS A 46 -6.12 13.72 -3.11
C LYS A 46 -5.78 15.05 -3.77
N ASP A 47 -5.43 15.04 -5.05
CA ASP A 47 -5.08 16.25 -5.82
C ASP A 47 -6.33 17.14 -5.98
N ALA A 48 -7.48 16.57 -6.36
CA ALA A 48 -8.76 17.29 -6.42
C ALA A 48 -9.22 17.81 -5.06
N SER A 49 -9.07 17.01 -3.99
CA SER A 49 -9.44 17.44 -2.62
C SER A 49 -8.52 18.54 -2.08
N LYS A 50 -7.32 18.72 -2.64
CA LYS A 50 -6.38 19.78 -2.23
C LYS A 50 -6.72 21.13 -2.85
N ASP A 51 -7.27 21.15 -4.07
CA ASP A 51 -7.63 22.40 -4.76
C ASP A 51 -8.86 23.09 -4.11
N ASP A 52 -9.71 22.33 -3.40
CA ASP A 52 -10.86 22.86 -2.64
C ASP A 52 -10.51 23.36 -1.22
N THR A 53 -9.29 23.09 -0.74
CA THR A 53 -8.82 23.61 0.56
C THR A 53 -7.77 24.71 0.33
N PRO A 54 -8.08 26.00 0.58
CA PRO A 54 -7.10 27.07 0.49
C PRO A 54 -6.18 27.01 1.72
N THR A 55 -5.31 26.01 1.83
CA THR A 55 -4.37 25.91 2.96
C THR A 55 -3.08 25.22 2.55
N THR A 56 -2.07 26.07 2.35
CA THR A 56 -0.67 25.85 2.74
C THR A 56 0.19 24.96 1.82
N LYS A 57 0.83 25.62 0.85
CA LYS A 57 2.25 25.39 0.54
C LYS A 57 3.07 26.53 1.13
N THR A 58 3.24 26.50 2.46
CA THR A 58 4.46 27.02 3.07
C THR A 58 5.58 26.05 2.70
N GLU A 59 6.79 26.57 2.50
CA GLU A 59 8.05 25.89 2.15
C GLU A 59 8.31 25.74 0.64
N GLU A 60 8.84 26.81 0.02
CA GLU A 60 10.20 26.84 -0.58
C GLU A 60 10.67 28.31 -0.81
N GLU A 61 10.57 29.16 0.22
CA GLU A 61 11.24 30.48 0.28
C GLU A 61 12.36 30.43 1.33
N ASN A 62 13.28 29.47 1.23
CA ASN A 62 14.50 29.48 2.04
C ASN A 62 15.71 28.88 1.31
N LYS A 63 15.98 29.38 0.10
CA LYS A 63 17.24 29.09 -0.59
C LYS A 63 17.88 30.27 -1.33
N ARG A 64 17.48 31.51 -1.04
CA ARG A 64 18.00 32.71 -1.72
C ARG A 64 18.16 33.97 -0.87
N LEU A 65 18.28 33.85 0.46
CA LEU A 65 18.63 34.98 1.33
C LEU A 65 19.92 34.68 2.10
#